data_AF-A0A2U8W3V1-F1
#
_entry.id   AF-A0A2U8W3V1-F1
#
_cell.length_a   1.000
_cell.length_b   1.000
_cell.length_c   1.000
_cell.angle_alpha   90.00
_cell.angle_beta   90.00
_cell.angle_gamma   90.00
#
_symmetry.space_group_name_H-M   'P 1'
#
loop_
_entity.id
_entity.type
_entity.pdbx_description
1 polymer ?
#
loop_
_entity_poly.entity_id
_entity_poly.type
_entity_poly.pdbx_seq_one_letter_code
_entity_poly.pdbx_strand_id
1 'polypeptide(L)'
;MSHQDPRVGRMFRRDCMAAVGAVAAVWLIYGFTFWMMRPAFAASDITGLMIGLGVCVVFLNTAAVLAMVRHYGEDRAAIYGTDIYYLDRLRQARREQGVQP
;
A
#
# COMPACT_ATOMS: atom_id res chain seq x y z
N MET A 1 7.53 -24.10 15.87
CA MET A 1 6.41 -23.12 15.98
C MET A 1 7.00 -21.74 15.77
N SER A 2 6.88 -21.20 14.57
CA SER A 2 7.44 -19.88 14.21
C SER A 2 6.66 -18.79 14.93
N HIS A 3 7.24 -18.25 16.00
CA HIS A 3 6.74 -17.04 16.65
C HIS A 3 6.86 -15.87 15.65
N GLN A 4 5.83 -15.64 14.83
CA GLN A 4 5.70 -14.41 14.07
C GLN A 4 5.50 -13.27 15.07
N ASP A 5 6.54 -12.46 15.23
CA ASP A 5 6.57 -11.36 16.18
C ASP A 5 5.46 -10.33 15.83
N PRO A 6 4.46 -10.07 16.70
CA PRO A 6 3.26 -9.27 16.38
C PRO A 6 3.52 -7.79 16.03
N ARG A 7 4.78 -7.35 16.08
CA ARG A 7 5.22 -6.01 15.67
C ARG A 7 5.41 -5.90 14.15
N VAL A 8 5.81 -6.99 13.51
CA VAL A 8 6.04 -7.09 12.06
C VAL A 8 4.74 -7.00 11.27
N GLY A 9 3.67 -7.60 11.80
CA GLY A 9 2.33 -7.50 11.25
C GLY A 9 1.76 -6.08 11.32
N ARG A 10 2.11 -5.30 12.36
CA ARG A 10 1.62 -3.92 12.53
C ARG A 10 2.25 -2.94 11.54
N MET A 11 3.56 -3.04 11.31
CA MET A 11 4.23 -2.20 10.32
C MET A 11 3.70 -2.49 8.92
N PHE A 12 3.45 -3.76 8.59
CA PHE A 12 2.83 -4.13 7.31
C PHE A 12 1.48 -3.51 7.08
N ARG A 13 0.63 -3.62 8.10
CA ARG A 13 -0.76 -3.24 7.98
C ARG A 13 -0.85 -1.74 7.79
N ARG A 14 0.06 -0.97 8.39
CA ARG A 14 0.18 0.47 8.16
C ARG A 14 0.58 0.80 6.73
N ASP A 15 1.57 0.11 6.16
CA ASP A 15 2.01 0.37 4.78
C ASP A 15 0.93 -0.04 3.76
N CYS A 16 0.25 -1.17 3.98
CA CYS A 16 -0.94 -1.55 3.21
C CYS A 16 -2.06 -0.52 3.35
N MET A 17 -2.33 -0.02 4.56
CA MET A 17 -3.34 1.02 4.78
C MET A 17 -2.98 2.33 4.08
N ALA A 18 -1.70 2.70 4.04
CA ALA A 18 -1.24 3.87 3.30
C ALA A 18 -1.44 3.69 1.79
N ALA A 19 -1.14 2.50 1.25
CA ALA A 19 -1.38 2.17 -0.16
C ALA A 19 -2.88 2.22 -0.52
N VAL A 20 -3.74 1.65 0.32
CA VAL A 20 -5.20 1.72 0.15
C VAL A 20 -5.70 3.17 0.26
N GLY A 21 -5.16 3.95 1.20
CA GLY A 21 -5.48 5.37 1.34
C GLY A 21 -5.09 6.19 0.10
N ALA A 22 -3.94 5.90 -0.51
CA ALA A 22 -3.52 6.55 -1.75
C ALA A 22 -4.47 6.21 -2.92
N VAL A 23 -4.88 4.95 -3.07
CA VAL A 23 -5.88 4.55 -4.08
C VAL A 23 -7.21 5.25 -3.83
N ALA A 24 -7.68 5.30 -2.59
CA ALA A 24 -8.92 5.99 -2.23
C ALA A 24 -8.86 7.50 -2.57
N ALA A 25 -7.71 8.15 -2.36
CA ALA A 25 -7.51 9.54 -2.74
C ALA A 25 -7.61 9.74 -4.25
N VAL A 26 -6.99 8.84 -5.05
CA VAL A 26 -7.11 8.87 -6.52
C VAL A 26 -8.57 8.72 -6.96
N TRP A 27 -9.31 7.76 -6.39
CA TRP A 27 -10.74 7.59 -6.66
C TRP A 27 -11.55 8.87 -6.38
N LEU A 28 -11.30 9.52 -5.23
CA LEU A 28 -11.99 10.76 -4.87
C LEU A 28 -11.67 11.91 -5.84
N ILE A 29 -10.40 12.11 -6.19
CA ILE A 29 -9.98 13.16 -7.13
C ILE A 29 -10.60 12.93 -8.50
N TYR A 30 -10.57 11.69 -8.99
CA TYR A 30 -11.12 11.34 -10.30
C TYR A 30 -12.64 11.49 -10.32
N GLY A 31 -13.33 11.00 -9.28
CA GLY A 31 -14.77 11.14 -9.14
C GLY A 31 -15.21 12.60 -9.05
N PHE A 32 -14.48 13.43 -8.29
CA PHE A 32 -14.71 14.86 -8.19
C PHE A 32 -14.52 15.56 -9.55
N THR A 33 -13.40 15.31 -10.22
CA THR A 33 -13.09 15.88 -11.55
C THR A 33 -14.17 15.50 -12.56
N PHE A 34 -14.56 14.22 -12.58
CA PHE A 34 -15.63 13.73 -13.45
C PHE A 34 -16.96 14.43 -13.15
N TRP A 35 -17.31 14.58 -11.87
CA TRP A 35 -18.53 15.30 -11.47
C TRP A 35 -18.54 16.73 -11.98
N MET A 36 -17.42 17.44 -11.84
CA MET A 36 -17.31 18.84 -12.26
C MET A 36 -17.34 19.00 -13.79
N MET A 37 -16.82 18.02 -14.53
CA MET A 37 -16.77 18.05 -16.00
C MET A 37 -18.01 17.45 -16.69
N ARG A 38 -18.97 16.88 -15.94
CA ARG A 38 -20.24 16.36 -16.50
C ARG A 38 -20.92 17.27 -17.52
N PRO A 39 -21.15 18.58 -17.27
CA PRO A 39 -21.80 19.45 -18.25
C PRO A 39 -20.97 19.64 -19.53
N ALA A 40 -19.64 19.67 -19.41
CA ALA A 40 -18.76 19.76 -20.58
C ALA A 40 -18.81 18.48 -21.43
N PHE A 41 -18.83 17.30 -20.79
CA PHE A 41 -18.97 16.03 -21.51
C PHE A 41 -20.33 15.85 -22.16
N ALA A 42 -21.39 16.34 -21.52
CA ALA A 42 -22.74 16.33 -22.07
C ALA A 42 -22.86 17.25 -23.31
N ALA A 43 -22.23 18.42 -23.27
CA ALA A 43 -22.22 19.35 -24.42
C ALA A 43 -21.50 18.79 -25.65
N SER A 44 -20.53 17.89 -25.47
CA SER A 44 -19.77 17.26 -26.55
C SER A 44 -20.20 15.82 -26.87
N ASP A 45 -21.24 15.30 -26.22
CA ASP A 45 -21.77 13.93 -26.38
C ASP A 45 -20.74 12.79 -26.22
N ILE A 46 -19.66 13.04 -25.46
CA ILE A 46 -18.56 12.08 -25.20
C ILE A 46 -18.66 11.42 -23.83
N THR A 47 -19.81 11.57 -23.14
CA THR A 47 -19.98 11.12 -21.75
C THR A 47 -19.70 9.63 -21.58
N GLY A 48 -20.21 8.78 -22.48
CA GLY A 48 -19.97 7.33 -22.41
C GLY A 48 -18.50 6.95 -22.55
N LEU A 49 -17.78 7.63 -23.45
CA LEU A 49 -16.35 7.40 -23.69
C LEU A 49 -15.52 7.81 -22.47
N MET A 50 -15.84 8.95 -21.84
CA MET A 50 -15.15 9.40 -20.62
C MET A 50 -15.44 8.54 -19.40
N ILE A 51 -16.64 7.98 -19.28
CA ILE A 51 -16.94 6.98 -18.23
C ILE A 51 -16.07 5.74 -18.45
N GLY A 52 -16.01 5.22 -19.68
CA GLY A 52 -15.21 4.04 -20.00
C GLY A 52 -13.72 4.26 -19.69
N LEU A 53 -13.15 5.38 -20.15
CA LEU A 53 -11.77 5.76 -19.87
C LEU A 53 -11.51 5.92 -18.37
N GLY A 54 -12.39 6.63 -17.66
CA GLY A 54 -12.25 6.86 -16.23
C GLY A 54 -12.28 5.57 -15.41
N VAL A 55 -13.23 4.68 -15.71
CA VAL A 55 -13.29 3.35 -15.07
C VAL A 55 -12.01 2.56 -15.35
N CYS A 56 -11.53 2.57 -16.59
CA CYS A 56 -10.33 1.83 -16.98
C CYS A 56 -9.09 2.33 -16.24
N VAL A 57 -8.87 3.65 -16.18
CA VAL A 57 -7.74 4.27 -15.47
C VAL A 57 -7.76 3.90 -13.98
N VAL A 58 -8.91 4.07 -13.34
CA VAL A 58 -9.05 3.85 -11.90
C VAL A 58 -8.94 2.36 -11.55
N PHE A 59 -9.49 1.47 -12.40
CA PHE A 59 -9.37 0.03 -12.26
C PHE A 59 -7.93 -0.45 -12.41
N LEU A 60 -7.24 -0.04 -13.47
CA LEU A 60 -5.85 -0.41 -13.72
C LEU A 60 -4.92 0.12 -12.61
N ASN A 61 -5.16 1.34 -12.13
CA ASN A 61 -4.41 1.91 -11.01
C ASN A 61 -4.60 1.09 -9.73
N THR A 62 -5.85 0.74 -9.41
CA THR A 62 -6.19 -0.09 -8.25
C THR A 62 -5.54 -1.48 -8.37
N ALA A 63 -5.59 -2.10 -9.55
CA ALA A 63 -4.97 -3.39 -9.82
C ALA A 63 -3.44 -3.36 -9.69
N ALA A 64 -2.79 -2.30 -10.17
CA ALA A 64 -1.35 -2.12 -10.05
C ALA A 64 -0.91 -1.99 -8.57
N VAL A 65 -1.63 -1.19 -7.77
CA VAL A 65 -1.37 -1.08 -6.33
C VAL A 65 -1.64 -2.39 -5.61
N LEU A 66 -2.72 -3.10 -5.96
CA LEU A 66 -3.01 -4.41 -5.37
C LEU A 66 -1.93 -5.44 -5.72
N ALA A 67 -1.44 -5.44 -6.96
CA ALA A 67 -0.33 -6.29 -7.40
C ALA A 67 0.95 -5.94 -6.64
N MET A 68 1.27 -4.65 -6.47
CA MET A 68 2.38 -4.19 -5.65
C MET A 68 2.23 -4.71 -4.21
N VAL A 69 1.10 -4.47 -3.56
CA VAL A 69 0.86 -4.94 -2.18
C VAL A 69 0.94 -6.46 -2.06
N ARG A 70 0.40 -7.21 -3.03
CA ARG A 70 0.44 -8.68 -3.06
C ARG A 70 1.87 -9.20 -3.23
N HIS A 71 2.63 -8.62 -4.15
CA HIS A 71 4.02 -8.99 -4.39
C HIS A 71 4.94 -8.64 -3.20
N TYR A 72 4.68 -7.51 -2.53
CA TYR A 72 5.33 -7.16 -1.26
C TYR A 72 5.06 -8.17 -0.14
N GLY A 73 3.98 -8.95 -0.22
CA GLY A 73 3.68 -10.06 0.68
C GLY A 73 4.55 -11.30 0.41
N GLU A 74 4.91 -11.55 -0.85
CA GLU A 74 5.76 -12.67 -1.26
C GLU A 74 7.25 -12.39 -0.98
N ASP A 75 7.73 -11.17 -1.21
CA ASP A 75 9.12 -10.75 -0.89
C ASP A 75 9.38 -10.46 0.61
N ARG A 76 8.31 -10.45 1.41
CA ARG A 76 8.36 -10.09 2.83
C ARG A 76 9.12 -11.07 3.70
N ALA A 77 9.10 -12.34 3.34
CA ALA A 77 9.80 -13.38 4.10
C ALA A 77 11.33 -13.20 4.06
N ALA A 78 11.87 -12.62 2.97
CA ALA A 78 13.30 -12.40 2.80
C ALA A 78 13.80 -11.09 3.44
N ILE A 79 13.08 -9.97 3.22
CA ILE A 79 13.55 -8.65 3.66
C ILE A 79 13.31 -8.44 5.16
N TYR A 80 12.12 -8.77 5.68
CA TYR A 80 11.81 -8.54 7.10
C TYR A 80 12.49 -9.55 8.03
N GLY A 81 12.81 -10.76 7.57
CA GLY A 81 13.58 -11.72 8.36
C GLY A 81 14.98 -11.20 8.70
N THR A 82 15.62 -10.55 7.73
CA THR A 82 16.97 -10.00 7.88
C THR A 82 17.00 -8.81 8.85
N ASP A 83 16.06 -7.88 8.71
CA ASP A 83 16.00 -6.68 9.55
C ASP A 83 15.67 -6.99 11.02
N ILE A 84 14.79 -7.97 11.25
CA ILE A 84 14.48 -8.50 12.59
C ILE A 84 15.70 -9.20 13.20
N TYR A 85 16.42 -10.00 12.41
CA TYR A 85 17.64 -10.67 12.87
C TYR A 85 18.69 -9.67 13.38
N TYR A 86 18.89 -8.55 12.67
CA TYR A 86 19.81 -7.49 13.12
C TYR A 86 19.30 -6.73 14.34
N LEU A 87 17.99 -6.45 14.43
CA LEU A 87 17.37 -5.82 15.61
C LEU A 87 17.49 -6.69 16.87
N ASP A 88 17.32 -8.00 16.74
CA ASP A 88 17.49 -8.93 17.86
C ASP A 88 18.96 -9.10 18.24
N ARG A 89 19.88 -9.12 17.27
CA ARG A 89 21.32 -9.07 17.53
C ARG A 89 21.73 -7.80 18.29
N LEU A 90 21.18 -6.64 17.94
CA LEU A 90 21.43 -5.38 18.64
C LEU A 90 20.85 -5.39 20.06
N ARG A 91 19.69 -6.01 20.29
CA ARG A 91 19.14 -6.20 21.64
C ARG A 91 19.95 -7.17 22.48
N GLN A 92 20.40 -8.28 21.89
CA GLN A 92 21.27 -9.24 22.56
C GLN A 92 22.60 -8.59 22.94
N ALA A 93 23.24 -7.88 22.00
CA ALA A 93 24.46 -7.13 22.29
C ALA A 93 24.26 -6.10 23.42
N ARG A 94 23.13 -5.38 23.43
CA ARG A 94 22.81 -4.45 24.53
C ARG A 94 22.58 -5.16 25.87
N ARG A 95 21.95 -6.34 25.87
CA ARG A 95 21.76 -7.15 27.09
C ARG A 95 23.09 -7.71 27.59
N GLU A 96 23.96 -8.18 26.70
CA GLU A 96 25.29 -8.68 27.03
C GLU A 96 26.22 -7.56 27.54
N GLN A 97 26.12 -6.36 26.96
CA GLN A 97 26.85 -5.16 27.43
C GLN A 97 26.30 -4.63 28.76
N GLY A 98 25.00 -4.76 29.02
CA GLY A 98 24.39 -4.42 30.32
C GLY A 98 24.60 -5.47 31.42
N VAL A 99 25.25 -6.59 31.09
CA VAL A 99 25.58 -7.70 32.01
C VAL A 99 27.10 -7.78 32.26
N GLN A 100 27.86 -6.73 31.95
CA GLN A 100 29.22 -6.57 32.47
C GLN A 100 29.17 -5.85 33.83
N PRO A 101 29.56 -6.52 34.94
CA PRO A 101 29.77 -5.86 36.23
C PRO A 101 30.99 -4.93 36.22
#